data_AF-A0A0K1QCF8-F1
#
_entry.id   AF-A0A0K1QCF8-F1
#
_cell.length_a   1.000
_cell.length_b   1.000
_cell.length_c   1.000
_cell.angle_alpha   90.00
_cell.angle_beta   90.00
_cell.angle_gamma   90.00
#
_symmetry.space_group_name_H-M   'P 1'
#
loop_
_entity.id
_entity.type
_entity.pdbx_description
1 polymer ?
#
loop_
_entity_poly.entity_id
_entity_poly.type
_entity_poly.pdbx_seq_one_letter_code
_entity_poly.pdbx_strand_id
1 'polypeptide(L)'
;MKIRLIGQKALDDALVLRDLTDPEGGAHAMQSLVAQLASDVGQAQSTEPRRVRGARVVSVLDNYDRLGFAPESVTRDARYTRYVTHDRVLRTHTSAMIPEALRGLAESGEARSLDVTMLAPGVVYRRDCIDRLHSGEPHQVDVWRVRRGGKRLDRDDLRALIAVAMESLLPGWRWRTTDAVHPYTLEGLQVDVEHDDQWIEVGECGLAHPRVLELAGLDRDVSGLAMGLGLDRLLMLRKGIPDIRLLRSSDPRIASQMLDLEPYRAVSSYPAIRRDMSIAVPADTTPEELGDRVRLLGTLASYVEEIEVVSETPARSLPPQAQARLGLLPGQKNVLLRIVVRSHERTLTHPEANEVRNAIYRILHEGAVNVFAS
;
A
#
# COMPACT_ATOMS: atom_id res chain seq x y z
N MET A 1 -1.60 -22.49 2.94
CA MET A 1 -1.51 -21.05 3.24
C MET A 1 -1.31 -20.87 4.73
N LYS A 2 -0.32 -20.10 5.15
CA LYS A 2 -0.03 -19.91 6.59
C LYS A 2 -0.77 -18.67 7.06
N ILE A 3 -1.73 -18.82 7.97
CA ILE A 3 -2.34 -17.70 8.69
C ILE A 3 -1.47 -17.42 9.93
N ARG A 4 -1.07 -16.17 10.13
CA ARG A 4 -0.34 -15.71 11.31
C ARG A 4 -1.02 -14.46 11.83
N LEU A 5 -1.57 -14.51 13.04
CA LEU A 5 -2.24 -13.38 13.66
C LEU A 5 -1.21 -12.32 14.08
N ILE A 6 -1.55 -11.05 13.91
CA ILE A 6 -0.75 -9.95 14.45
C ILE A 6 -0.98 -9.83 15.96
N GLY A 7 0.03 -9.34 16.69
CA GLY A 7 -0.12 -9.05 18.12
C GLY A 7 -0.95 -7.79 18.38
N GLN A 8 -1.50 -7.68 19.60
CA GLN A 8 -2.37 -6.56 19.99
C GLN A 8 -1.72 -5.19 19.77
N LYS A 9 -0.45 -5.01 20.17
CA LYS A 9 0.28 -3.76 19.97
C LYS A 9 0.32 -3.35 18.49
N ALA A 10 0.61 -4.29 17.60
CA ALA A 10 0.68 -4.02 16.16
C ALA A 10 -0.67 -3.64 15.57
N LEU A 11 -1.76 -4.22 16.10
CA LEU A 11 -3.12 -3.81 15.76
C LEU A 11 -3.40 -2.38 16.24
N ASP A 12 -3.10 -2.07 17.49
CA ASP A 12 -3.35 -0.74 18.07
C ASP A 12 -2.59 0.34 17.30
N ASP A 13 -1.31 0.12 17.01
CA ASP A 13 -0.47 1.03 16.21
C ASP A 13 -1.07 1.26 14.81
N ALA A 14 -1.53 0.20 14.14
CA ALA A 14 -2.16 0.30 12.81
C ALA A 14 -3.49 1.08 12.85
N LEU A 15 -4.27 0.95 13.92
CA LEU A 15 -5.56 1.61 14.06
C LEU A 15 -5.44 3.11 14.38
N VAL A 16 -4.38 3.53 15.08
CA VAL A 16 -4.15 4.95 15.39
C VAL A 16 -3.44 5.72 14.28
N LEU A 17 -2.89 5.02 13.26
CA LEU A 17 -2.21 5.66 12.14
C LEU A 17 -3.15 6.65 11.42
N ARG A 18 -2.72 7.90 11.23
CA ARG A 18 -3.49 8.92 10.50
C ARG A 18 -3.73 8.51 9.04
N ASP A 19 -5.00 8.44 8.63
CA ASP A 19 -5.37 8.34 7.22
C ASP A 19 -5.29 9.73 6.58
N LEU A 20 -4.35 9.94 5.66
CA LEU A 20 -4.12 11.25 5.03
C LEU A 20 -5.27 11.65 4.10
N THR A 21 -6.10 10.71 3.68
CA THR A 21 -7.27 10.99 2.85
C THR A 21 -8.45 11.50 3.68
N ASP A 22 -8.39 11.38 5.01
CA ASP A 22 -9.48 11.70 5.93
C ASP A 22 -9.35 13.14 6.48
N PRO A 23 -10.28 14.06 6.16
CA PRO A 23 -10.23 15.43 6.66
C PRO A 23 -10.36 15.53 8.19
N GLU A 24 -10.98 14.56 8.87
CA GLU A 24 -11.09 14.56 10.33
C GLU A 24 -9.72 14.41 11.00
N GLY A 25 -8.75 13.78 10.31
CA GLY A 25 -7.36 13.67 10.75
C GLY A 25 -6.54 14.95 10.55
N GLY A 26 -7.12 16.04 10.04
CA GLY A 26 -6.46 17.30 9.72
C GLY A 26 -6.12 17.44 8.24
N ALA A 27 -5.79 18.66 7.79
CA ALA A 27 -5.56 18.97 6.38
C ALA A 27 -4.33 18.24 5.80
N HIS A 28 -4.46 17.78 4.55
CA HIS A 28 -3.37 17.19 3.77
C HIS A 28 -3.66 17.22 2.26
N ALA A 29 -2.62 17.36 1.42
CA ALA A 29 -2.70 17.42 -0.04
C ALA A 29 -3.36 16.18 -0.67
N MET A 30 -3.31 15.05 0.02
CA MET A 30 -3.99 13.81 -0.37
C MET A 30 -5.51 14.01 -0.51
N GLN A 31 -6.11 14.85 0.34
CA GLN A 31 -7.53 15.17 0.27
C GLN A 31 -7.84 15.97 -0.99
N SER A 32 -6.99 16.92 -1.34
CA SER A 32 -7.09 17.70 -2.58
C SER A 32 -6.97 16.79 -3.81
N LEU A 33 -6.05 15.83 -3.80
CA LEU A 33 -5.88 14.85 -4.88
C LEU A 33 -7.15 14.00 -5.09
N VAL A 34 -7.72 13.48 -4.00
CA VAL A 34 -8.97 12.71 -4.03
C VAL A 34 -10.17 13.58 -4.44
N ALA A 35 -10.24 14.84 -3.97
CA ALA A 35 -11.32 15.75 -4.31
C ALA A 35 -11.29 16.17 -5.79
N GLN A 36 -10.10 16.42 -6.34
CA GLN A 36 -9.91 16.72 -7.76
C GLN A 36 -10.37 15.54 -8.63
N LEU A 37 -9.93 14.31 -8.29
CA LEU A 37 -10.38 13.10 -9.00
C LEU A 37 -11.90 12.94 -8.94
N ALA A 38 -12.51 13.13 -7.78
CA ALA A 38 -13.96 13.05 -7.61
C ALA A 38 -14.69 14.08 -8.50
N SER A 39 -14.21 15.32 -8.52
CA SER A 39 -14.78 16.40 -9.33
C SER A 39 -14.71 16.07 -10.82
N ASP A 40 -13.53 15.71 -11.32
CA ASP A 40 -13.30 15.54 -12.76
C ASP A 40 -14.00 14.29 -13.30
N VAL A 41 -13.96 13.18 -12.54
CA VAL A 41 -14.74 11.97 -12.85
C VAL A 41 -16.23 12.30 -12.84
N GLY A 42 -16.70 13.06 -11.83
CA GLY A 42 -18.10 13.42 -11.73
C GLY A 42 -18.60 14.28 -12.89
N GLN A 43 -17.81 15.28 -13.29
CA GLN A 43 -18.08 16.12 -14.46
C GLN A 43 -18.11 15.29 -15.75
N ALA A 44 -17.09 14.47 -15.99
CA ALA A 44 -17.01 13.62 -17.19
C ALA A 44 -18.16 12.63 -17.30
N GLN A 45 -18.68 12.17 -16.16
CA GLN A 45 -19.75 11.17 -16.10
C GLN A 45 -21.14 11.77 -15.91
N SER A 46 -21.23 13.08 -15.66
CA SER A 46 -22.46 13.79 -15.29
C SER A 46 -23.15 13.17 -14.06
N THR A 47 -22.36 12.72 -13.09
CA THR A 47 -22.82 12.09 -11.84
C THR A 47 -22.00 12.63 -10.68
N GLU A 48 -22.56 12.75 -9.48
CA GLU A 48 -21.79 13.05 -8.28
C GLU A 48 -21.22 11.76 -7.67
N PRO A 49 -19.89 11.56 -7.60
CA PRO A 49 -19.34 10.33 -7.03
C PRO A 49 -19.62 10.22 -5.54
N ARG A 50 -20.14 9.06 -5.11
CA ARG A 50 -20.40 8.74 -3.72
C ARG A 50 -19.09 8.34 -3.02
N ARG A 51 -18.72 9.05 -1.97
CA ARG A 51 -17.58 8.64 -1.13
C ARG A 51 -17.95 7.43 -0.29
N VAL A 52 -17.15 6.38 -0.38
CA VAL A 52 -17.24 5.18 0.43
C VAL A 52 -16.13 5.20 1.47
N ARG A 53 -16.52 5.13 2.75
CA ARG A 53 -15.62 4.95 3.88
C ARG A 53 -15.99 3.66 4.57
N GLY A 54 -14.99 2.94 5.06
CA GLY A 54 -15.19 1.66 5.71
C GLY A 54 -14.18 1.40 6.82
N ALA A 55 -14.46 0.36 7.60
CA ALA A 55 -13.59 -0.07 8.69
C ALA A 55 -12.18 -0.44 8.20
N ARG A 56 -11.19 -0.25 9.07
CA ARG A 56 -9.80 -0.71 8.81
C ARG A 56 -9.67 -2.22 8.92
N VAL A 57 -10.42 -2.81 9.86
CA VAL A 57 -10.55 -4.26 10.04
C VAL A 57 -11.80 -4.74 9.32
N VAL A 58 -11.60 -5.55 8.29
CA VAL A 58 -12.67 -6.07 7.42
C VAL A 58 -12.71 -7.60 7.48
N SER A 59 -13.80 -8.19 7.02
CA SER A 59 -13.89 -9.64 6.89
C SER A 59 -12.95 -10.14 5.79
N VAL A 60 -12.40 -11.36 5.94
CA VAL A 60 -11.69 -12.06 4.86
C VAL A 60 -12.60 -12.22 3.63
N LEU A 61 -13.90 -12.36 3.86
CA LEU A 61 -14.92 -12.49 2.84
C LEU A 61 -15.02 -11.24 1.95
N ASP A 62 -15.06 -10.04 2.52
CA ASP A 62 -15.10 -8.79 1.76
C ASP A 62 -13.73 -8.40 1.18
N ASN A 63 -12.65 -8.69 1.89
CA ASN A 63 -11.30 -8.38 1.40
C ASN A 63 -10.87 -9.30 0.25
N TYR A 64 -11.38 -10.53 0.17
CA TYR A 64 -10.90 -11.49 -0.83
C TYR A 64 -12.01 -12.26 -1.54
N ASP A 65 -12.83 -13.02 -0.81
CA ASP A 65 -13.74 -14.01 -1.41
C ASP A 65 -14.76 -13.37 -2.37
N ARG A 66 -15.39 -12.26 -1.94
CA ARG A 66 -16.38 -11.52 -2.74
C ARG A 66 -15.77 -10.76 -3.91
N LEU A 67 -14.45 -10.60 -3.91
CA LEU A 67 -13.65 -10.03 -4.99
C LEU A 67 -13.01 -11.12 -5.86
N GLY A 68 -13.43 -12.38 -5.73
CA GLY A 68 -13.02 -13.46 -6.63
C GLY A 68 -11.60 -14.00 -6.40
N PHE A 69 -10.88 -13.56 -5.36
CA PHE A 69 -9.57 -14.12 -5.04
C PHE A 69 -9.72 -15.61 -4.69
N ALA A 70 -8.89 -16.48 -5.28
CA ALA A 70 -8.88 -17.90 -4.93
C ALA A 70 -8.42 -18.10 -3.47
N PRO A 71 -8.91 -19.13 -2.75
CA PRO A 71 -8.43 -19.47 -1.40
C PRO A 71 -6.92 -19.72 -1.31
N GLU A 72 -6.32 -20.23 -2.39
CA GLU A 72 -4.90 -20.54 -2.53
C GLU A 72 -4.06 -19.34 -3.01
N SER A 73 -4.71 -18.18 -3.24
CA SER A 73 -4.02 -16.98 -3.69
C SER A 73 -2.89 -16.61 -2.74
N VAL A 74 -1.70 -16.36 -3.30
CA VAL A 74 -0.54 -15.90 -2.53
C VAL A 74 -0.83 -14.60 -1.79
N THR A 75 -1.73 -13.76 -2.32
CA THR A 75 -2.12 -12.48 -1.70
C THR A 75 -2.84 -12.63 -0.36
N ARG A 76 -3.28 -13.84 -0.01
CA ARG A 76 -3.88 -14.20 1.28
C ARG A 76 -2.86 -14.78 2.25
N ASP A 77 -1.65 -15.09 1.81
CA ASP A 77 -0.63 -15.65 2.71
C ASP A 77 -0.22 -14.61 3.76
N ALA A 78 0.09 -15.04 4.99
CA ALA A 78 0.49 -14.12 6.05
C ALA A 78 1.77 -13.33 5.74
N ARG A 79 2.53 -13.71 4.71
CA ARG A 79 3.64 -12.91 4.14
C ARG A 79 3.20 -11.59 3.50
N TYR A 80 1.92 -11.43 3.17
CA TYR A 80 1.37 -10.21 2.57
C TYR A 80 0.22 -9.62 3.39
N THR A 81 -0.48 -10.47 4.15
CA THR A 81 -1.71 -10.11 4.87
C THR A 81 -1.50 -10.02 6.38
N ARG A 82 -2.04 -8.97 7.00
CA ARG A 82 -2.08 -8.81 8.46
C ARG A 82 -3.42 -9.31 9.03
N TYR A 83 -3.45 -10.56 9.47
CA TYR A 83 -4.63 -11.20 10.08
C TYR A 83 -4.84 -10.73 11.53
N VAL A 84 -6.06 -10.31 11.85
CA VAL A 84 -6.49 -9.93 13.21
C VAL A 84 -7.12 -11.12 13.92
N THR A 85 -7.99 -11.82 13.21
CA THR A 85 -8.56 -13.12 13.58
C THR A 85 -8.50 -14.04 12.35
N HIS A 86 -8.97 -15.27 12.47
CA HIS A 86 -9.00 -16.21 11.34
C HIS A 86 -9.92 -15.74 10.19
N ASP A 87 -10.89 -14.89 10.49
CA ASP A 87 -11.92 -14.38 9.58
C ASP A 87 -11.86 -12.86 9.36
N ARG A 88 -10.89 -12.16 9.96
CA ARG A 88 -10.72 -10.71 9.81
C ARG A 88 -9.27 -10.30 9.58
N VAL A 89 -9.10 -9.28 8.75
CA VAL A 89 -7.81 -8.72 8.36
C VAL A 89 -7.83 -7.20 8.48
N LEU A 90 -6.66 -6.60 8.68
CA LEU A 90 -6.48 -5.22 8.26
C LEU A 90 -6.57 -5.18 6.73
N ARG A 91 -7.44 -4.33 6.16
CA ARG A 91 -7.74 -4.33 4.72
C ARG A 91 -6.47 -4.18 3.88
N THR A 92 -6.30 -5.02 2.86
CA THR A 92 -5.08 -5.01 2.02
C THR A 92 -5.20 -4.11 0.78
N HIS A 93 -6.40 -3.67 0.46
CA HIS A 93 -6.69 -2.74 -0.63
C HIS A 93 -8.01 -2.02 -0.35
N THR A 94 -8.23 -0.86 -0.97
CA THR A 94 -9.48 -0.12 -0.83
C THR A 94 -10.66 -0.85 -1.46
N SER A 95 -10.43 -1.75 -2.44
CA SER A 95 -11.48 -2.58 -3.04
C SER A 95 -12.22 -3.44 -2.00
N ALA A 96 -11.62 -3.69 -0.83
CA ALA A 96 -12.26 -4.45 0.26
C ALA A 96 -13.53 -3.76 0.81
N MET A 97 -13.71 -2.47 0.55
CA MET A 97 -14.93 -1.73 0.93
C MET A 97 -16.05 -1.87 -0.10
N ILE A 98 -15.72 -2.28 -1.33
CA ILE A 98 -16.66 -2.29 -2.45
C ILE A 98 -17.76 -3.34 -2.29
N PRO A 99 -17.50 -4.60 -1.86
CA PRO A 99 -18.58 -5.57 -1.71
C PRO A 99 -19.67 -5.13 -0.73
N GLU A 100 -19.32 -4.44 0.36
CA GLU A 100 -20.29 -3.88 1.31
C GLU A 100 -21.06 -2.72 0.69
N ALA A 101 -20.37 -1.80 0.01
CA ALA A 101 -21.02 -0.67 -0.67
C ALA A 101 -22.00 -1.13 -1.77
N LEU A 102 -21.65 -2.16 -2.54
CA LEU A 102 -22.52 -2.75 -3.56
C LEU A 102 -23.76 -3.41 -2.95
N ARG A 103 -23.62 -4.10 -1.81
CA ARG A 103 -24.78 -4.68 -1.09
C ARG A 103 -25.73 -3.59 -0.61
N GLY A 104 -25.19 -2.53 0.00
CA GLY A 104 -26.00 -1.38 0.41
C GLY A 104 -26.74 -0.74 -0.77
N LEU A 105 -26.12 -0.70 -1.96
CA LEU A 105 -26.74 -0.22 -3.18
C LEU A 105 -27.86 -1.13 -3.71
N ALA A 106 -27.70 -2.45 -3.58
CA ALA A 106 -28.74 -3.41 -3.94
C ALA A 106 -29.95 -3.31 -2.99
N GLU A 107 -29.69 -3.10 -1.69
CA GLU A 107 -30.71 -2.97 -0.65
C GLU A 107 -31.47 -1.64 -0.69
N SER A 108 -30.87 -0.55 -1.20
CA SER A 108 -31.48 0.79 -1.20
C SER A 108 -32.68 0.94 -2.15
N GLY A 109 -32.92 -0.03 -3.04
CA GLY A 109 -34.06 -0.02 -3.96
C GLY A 109 -33.92 0.98 -5.13
N GLU A 110 -32.75 1.59 -5.32
CA GLU A 110 -32.38 2.43 -6.47
C GLU A 110 -32.30 1.64 -7.81
N ALA A 111 -32.74 0.39 -7.79
CA ALA A 111 -32.51 -0.63 -8.81
C ALA A 111 -33.27 -0.46 -10.13
N ARG A 112 -34.09 0.58 -10.34
CA ARG A 112 -34.80 0.76 -11.63
C ARG A 112 -34.00 1.52 -12.68
N SER A 113 -33.11 2.41 -12.27
CA SER A 113 -32.20 3.17 -13.14
C SER A 113 -31.01 3.60 -12.30
N LEU A 114 -29.91 2.87 -12.43
CA LEU A 114 -28.72 3.04 -11.60
C LEU A 114 -27.56 3.51 -12.48
N ASP A 115 -26.95 4.65 -12.17
CA ASP A 115 -25.64 5.05 -12.68
C ASP A 115 -24.91 5.75 -11.54
N VAL A 116 -24.09 4.99 -10.84
CA VAL A 116 -23.43 5.44 -9.61
C VAL A 116 -21.95 5.20 -9.73
N THR A 117 -21.18 6.23 -9.43
CA THR A 117 -19.74 6.14 -9.24
C THR A 117 -19.42 6.22 -7.77
N MET A 118 -18.68 5.26 -7.26
CA MET A 118 -18.19 5.21 -5.90
C MET A 118 -16.71 5.54 -5.89
N LEU A 119 -16.27 6.36 -4.94
CA LEU A 119 -14.87 6.62 -4.63
C LEU A 119 -14.57 6.13 -3.22
N ALA A 120 -13.69 5.15 -3.08
CA ALA A 120 -13.33 4.55 -1.81
C ALA A 120 -11.86 4.83 -1.47
N PRO A 121 -11.48 6.05 -1.05
CA PRO A 121 -10.13 6.36 -0.63
C PRO A 121 -9.85 5.85 0.79
N GLY A 122 -8.60 5.52 1.08
CA GLY A 122 -8.16 5.27 2.44
C GLY A 122 -6.82 4.57 2.56
N VAL A 123 -6.31 4.50 3.78
CA VAL A 123 -5.11 3.73 4.13
C VAL A 123 -5.38 2.22 4.01
N VAL A 124 -4.40 1.45 3.55
CA VAL A 124 -4.44 -0.02 3.46
C VAL A 124 -3.20 -0.58 4.12
N TYR A 125 -3.19 -1.87 4.42
CA TYR A 125 -2.12 -2.51 5.20
C TYR A 125 -1.55 -3.69 4.44
N ARG A 126 -0.27 -3.61 4.11
CA ARG A 126 0.48 -4.66 3.40
C ARG A 126 1.81 -4.86 4.10
N ARG A 127 2.35 -6.07 3.99
CA ARG A 127 3.78 -6.27 4.28
C ARG A 127 4.56 -5.87 3.04
N ASP A 128 5.55 -5.00 3.23
CA ASP A 128 6.34 -4.44 2.14
C ASP A 128 7.77 -4.17 2.63
N CYS A 129 8.71 -4.01 1.70
CA CYS A 129 10.07 -3.62 2.01
C CYS A 129 10.12 -2.21 2.66
N ILE A 130 11.27 -1.88 3.24
CA ILE A 130 11.58 -0.50 3.67
C ILE A 130 12.55 0.08 2.66
N ASP A 131 12.03 0.96 1.82
CA ASP A 131 12.81 1.84 0.95
C ASP A 131 12.11 3.20 0.82
N ARG A 132 12.62 4.04 -0.08
CA ARG A 132 12.16 5.42 -0.29
C ARG A 132 10.79 5.52 -0.98
N LEU A 133 10.32 4.44 -1.61
CA LEU A 133 9.12 4.42 -2.44
C LEU A 133 8.01 3.54 -1.85
N HIS A 134 8.35 2.63 -0.94
CA HIS A 134 7.43 1.65 -0.37
C HIS A 134 7.09 1.92 1.10
N SER A 135 5.81 1.72 1.42
CA SER A 135 5.25 1.81 2.76
C SER A 135 4.40 0.57 3.00
N GLY A 136 4.49 0.00 4.20
CA GLY A 136 3.55 -1.06 4.61
C GLY A 136 2.12 -0.56 4.83
N GLU A 137 1.93 0.76 4.80
CA GLU A 137 0.66 1.43 5.11
C GLU A 137 0.33 2.52 4.08
N PRO A 138 0.26 2.19 2.78
CA PRO A 138 0.00 3.17 1.73
C PRO A 138 -1.48 3.57 1.71
N HIS A 139 -1.81 4.66 1.03
CA HIS A 139 -3.17 5.04 0.69
C HIS A 139 -3.49 4.64 -0.74
N GLN A 140 -4.73 4.23 -0.93
CA GLN A 140 -5.29 3.91 -2.23
C GLN A 140 -6.62 4.63 -2.41
N VAL A 141 -7.11 4.65 -3.63
CA VAL A 141 -8.50 4.95 -3.94
C VAL A 141 -9.03 3.96 -4.96
N ASP A 142 -10.18 3.38 -4.65
CA ASP A 142 -10.97 2.61 -5.61
C ASP A 142 -12.04 3.51 -6.23
N VAL A 143 -12.13 3.52 -7.57
CA VAL A 143 -13.17 4.17 -8.35
C VAL A 143 -14.00 3.09 -9.02
N TRP A 144 -15.26 2.96 -8.62
CA TRP A 144 -16.18 1.95 -9.16
C TRP A 144 -17.41 2.60 -9.73
N ARG A 145 -17.60 2.51 -11.05
CA ARG A 145 -18.85 2.92 -11.70
C ARG A 145 -19.73 1.71 -11.91
N VAL A 146 -20.98 1.79 -11.52
CA VAL A 146 -21.97 0.73 -11.69
C VAL A 146 -23.18 1.30 -12.41
N ARG A 147 -23.59 0.65 -13.50
CA ARG A 147 -24.70 1.09 -14.33
C ARG A 147 -25.69 -0.04 -14.60
N ARG A 148 -26.98 0.27 -14.46
CA ARG A 148 -28.13 -0.52 -14.89
C ARG A 148 -28.97 0.28 -15.88
N GLY A 149 -29.34 -0.37 -16.97
CA GLY A 149 -30.08 0.28 -18.06
C GLY A 149 -29.16 1.06 -19.01
N GLY A 150 -29.67 1.33 -20.22
CA GLY A 150 -28.88 1.94 -21.30
C GLY A 150 -27.78 1.01 -21.86
N LYS A 151 -26.76 1.60 -22.47
CA LYS A 151 -25.57 0.88 -22.97
C LYS A 151 -24.79 0.34 -21.76
N ARG A 152 -24.49 -0.97 -21.78
CA ARG A 152 -23.58 -1.58 -20.80
C ARG A 152 -22.21 -0.92 -20.88
N LEU A 153 -21.58 -0.74 -19.73
CA LEU A 153 -20.21 -0.21 -19.64
C LEU A 153 -19.24 -1.18 -20.30
N ASP A 154 -18.37 -0.66 -21.15
CA ASP A 154 -17.40 -1.44 -21.92
C ASP A 154 -15.99 -0.84 -21.86
N ARG A 155 -15.08 -1.39 -22.69
CA ARG A 155 -13.67 -1.00 -22.69
C ARG A 155 -13.44 0.45 -23.11
N ASP A 156 -14.34 1.05 -23.90
CA ASP A 156 -14.21 2.46 -24.28
C ASP A 156 -14.58 3.35 -23.09
N ASP A 157 -15.60 2.99 -22.32
CA ASP A 157 -15.92 3.65 -21.05
C ASP A 157 -14.78 3.53 -20.04
N LEU A 158 -14.11 2.37 -19.98
CA LEU A 158 -12.92 2.15 -19.15
C LEU A 158 -11.75 3.06 -19.56
N ARG A 159 -11.47 3.15 -20.87
CA ARG A 159 -10.42 4.02 -21.42
C ARG A 159 -10.70 5.50 -21.13
N ALA A 160 -11.96 5.92 -21.23
CA ALA A 160 -12.38 7.26 -20.86
C ALA A 160 -12.13 7.54 -19.37
N LEU A 161 -12.45 6.58 -18.49
CA LEU A 161 -12.17 6.69 -17.05
C LEU A 161 -10.66 6.81 -16.77
N ILE A 162 -9.83 6.00 -17.43
CA ILE A 162 -8.36 6.08 -17.30
C ILE A 162 -7.86 7.46 -17.73
N ALA A 163 -8.30 7.95 -18.89
CA ALA A 163 -7.87 9.24 -19.41
C ALA A 163 -8.25 10.40 -18.46
N VAL A 164 -9.47 10.40 -17.94
CA VAL A 164 -9.92 11.41 -16.96
C VAL A 164 -9.10 11.32 -15.67
N ALA A 165 -8.87 10.11 -15.15
CA ALA A 165 -8.08 9.94 -13.94
C ALA A 165 -6.63 10.42 -14.12
N MET A 166 -5.98 10.06 -15.24
CA MET A 166 -4.59 10.46 -15.49
C MET A 166 -4.46 11.97 -15.70
N GLU A 167 -5.35 12.59 -16.49
CA GLU A 167 -5.33 14.05 -16.68
C GLU A 167 -5.60 14.80 -15.36
N SER A 168 -6.51 14.27 -14.52
CA SER A 168 -6.83 14.86 -13.21
C SER A 168 -5.66 14.77 -12.21
N LEU A 169 -5.02 13.60 -12.14
CA LEU A 169 -4.05 13.27 -11.11
C LEU A 169 -2.62 13.69 -11.49
N LEU A 170 -2.26 13.53 -12.76
CA LEU A 170 -0.94 13.77 -13.33
C LEU A 170 -1.06 14.51 -14.68
N PRO A 171 -1.55 15.77 -14.68
CA PRO A 171 -1.80 16.53 -15.91
C PRO A 171 -0.53 16.65 -16.76
N GLY A 172 -0.65 16.34 -18.05
CA GLY A 172 0.46 16.40 -19.01
C GLY A 172 1.48 15.25 -18.94
N TRP A 173 1.33 14.28 -18.04
CA TRP A 173 2.22 13.12 -17.97
C TRP A 173 1.91 12.10 -19.07
N ARG A 174 2.96 11.47 -19.60
CA ARG A 174 2.81 10.33 -20.52
C ARG A 174 2.45 9.09 -19.72
N TRP A 175 1.38 8.41 -20.16
CA TRP A 175 0.93 7.16 -19.58
C TRP A 175 0.65 6.12 -20.68
N ARG A 176 0.65 4.85 -20.28
CA ARG A 176 0.28 3.71 -21.14
C ARG A 176 -0.54 2.71 -20.35
N THR A 177 -1.12 1.76 -21.06
CA THR A 177 -1.77 0.59 -20.46
C THR A 177 -1.16 -0.70 -20.97
N THR A 178 -1.14 -1.72 -20.11
CA THR A 178 -0.77 -3.09 -20.48
C THR A 178 -1.86 -4.04 -19.97
N ASP A 179 -2.16 -5.10 -20.72
CA ASP A 179 -3.17 -6.07 -20.31
C ASP A 179 -2.73 -6.78 -19.02
N ALA A 180 -3.63 -6.87 -18.05
CA ALA A 180 -3.39 -7.47 -16.74
C ALA A 180 -4.61 -8.28 -16.29
N VAL A 181 -4.38 -9.29 -15.45
CA VAL A 181 -5.44 -10.18 -14.97
C VAL A 181 -5.65 -9.95 -13.48
N HIS A 182 -6.88 -9.55 -13.11
CA HIS A 182 -7.26 -9.34 -11.71
C HIS A 182 -8.45 -10.21 -11.33
N PRO A 183 -8.58 -10.65 -10.06
CA PRO A 183 -9.65 -11.57 -9.66
C PRO A 183 -11.08 -10.98 -9.75
N TYR A 184 -11.21 -9.66 -9.67
CA TYR A 184 -12.50 -8.95 -9.65
C TYR A 184 -12.77 -8.12 -10.91
N THR A 185 -11.96 -8.25 -11.96
CA THR A 185 -12.20 -7.59 -13.25
C THR A 185 -12.12 -8.55 -14.43
N LEU A 186 -12.72 -8.13 -15.55
CA LEU A 186 -12.51 -8.66 -16.88
C LEU A 186 -11.83 -7.57 -17.73
N GLU A 187 -11.10 -7.98 -18.77
CA GLU A 187 -10.36 -7.06 -19.64
C GLU A 187 -9.48 -6.09 -18.83
N GLY A 188 -8.79 -6.63 -17.83
CA GLY A 188 -8.00 -5.86 -16.90
C GLY A 188 -6.82 -5.17 -17.57
N LEU A 189 -6.47 -3.99 -17.05
CA LEU A 189 -5.38 -3.15 -17.52
C LEU A 189 -4.58 -2.64 -16.32
N GLN A 190 -3.26 -2.74 -16.42
CA GLN A 190 -2.34 -1.98 -15.59
C GLN A 190 -2.11 -0.60 -16.24
N VAL A 191 -2.04 0.45 -15.43
CA VAL A 191 -1.76 1.82 -15.86
C VAL A 191 -0.36 2.22 -15.40
N ASP A 192 0.52 2.54 -16.35
CA ASP A 192 1.88 3.00 -16.08
C ASP A 192 2.05 4.46 -16.49
N VAL A 193 2.91 5.19 -15.79
CA VAL A 193 3.34 6.54 -16.15
C VAL A 193 4.85 6.58 -16.38
N GLU A 194 5.30 7.42 -17.30
CA GLU A 194 6.72 7.58 -17.62
C GLU A 194 7.37 8.57 -16.65
N HIS A 195 8.42 8.13 -15.95
CA HIS A 195 9.25 8.95 -15.07
C HIS A 195 10.71 8.52 -15.25
N ASP A 196 11.61 9.47 -15.51
CA ASP A 196 13.05 9.21 -15.74
C ASP A 196 13.32 8.02 -16.70
N ASP A 197 12.65 8.03 -17.86
CA ASP A 197 12.71 7.00 -18.90
C ASP A 197 12.29 5.58 -18.43
N GLN A 198 11.61 5.47 -17.29
CA GLN A 198 11.04 4.24 -16.76
C GLN A 198 9.52 4.31 -16.66
N TRP A 199 8.87 3.16 -16.86
CA TRP A 199 7.43 3.02 -16.68
C TRP A 199 7.14 2.56 -15.27
N ILE A 200 6.40 3.39 -14.53
CA ILE A 200 6.02 3.14 -13.14
C ILE A 200 4.53 2.87 -13.09
N GLU A 201 4.15 1.70 -12.57
CA GLU A 201 2.75 1.37 -12.31
C GLU A 201 2.13 2.35 -11.29
N VAL A 202 0.95 2.90 -11.59
CA VAL A 202 0.19 3.77 -10.67
C VAL A 202 -1.19 3.25 -10.33
N GLY A 203 -1.65 2.20 -11.03
CA GLY A 203 -2.88 1.52 -10.69
C GLY A 203 -3.29 0.46 -11.68
N GLU A 204 -4.42 -0.16 -11.38
CA GLU A 204 -4.99 -1.28 -12.10
C GLU A 204 -6.48 -1.06 -12.26
N CYS A 205 -7.06 -1.51 -13.37
CA CYS A 205 -8.47 -1.30 -13.67
C CYS A 205 -9.02 -2.37 -14.60
N GLY A 206 -10.33 -2.38 -14.81
CA GLY A 206 -11.00 -3.31 -15.72
C GLY A 206 -12.51 -3.18 -15.67
N LEU A 207 -13.20 -4.00 -16.47
CA LEU A 207 -14.65 -4.16 -16.35
C LEU A 207 -14.93 -4.93 -15.06
N ALA A 208 -15.81 -4.43 -14.19
CA ALA A 208 -16.18 -5.11 -12.97
C ALA A 208 -16.69 -6.52 -13.27
N HIS A 209 -16.10 -7.54 -12.64
CA HIS A 209 -16.45 -8.92 -12.93
C HIS A 209 -17.92 -9.17 -12.54
N PRO A 210 -18.78 -9.73 -13.42
CA PRO A 210 -20.20 -9.91 -13.15
C PRO A 210 -20.50 -10.66 -11.85
N ARG A 211 -19.67 -11.66 -11.51
CA ARG A 211 -19.76 -12.40 -10.25
C ARG A 211 -19.68 -11.52 -9.00
N VAL A 212 -18.88 -10.45 -9.01
CA VAL A 212 -18.75 -9.52 -7.88
C VAL A 212 -20.07 -8.77 -7.67
N LEU A 213 -20.68 -8.30 -8.77
CA LEU A 213 -21.98 -7.63 -8.76
C LEU A 213 -23.10 -8.57 -8.31
N GLU A 214 -23.14 -9.80 -8.84
CA GLU A 214 -24.11 -10.83 -8.46
C GLU A 214 -24.02 -11.20 -6.97
N LEU A 215 -22.81 -11.35 -6.43
CA LEU A 215 -22.59 -11.64 -5.01
C LEU A 215 -23.04 -10.51 -4.08
N ALA A 216 -23.18 -9.29 -4.60
CA ALA A 216 -23.71 -8.16 -3.89
C ALA A 216 -25.25 -8.02 -4.02
N GLY A 217 -25.92 -8.91 -4.76
CA GLY A 217 -27.36 -8.84 -4.99
C GLY A 217 -27.78 -7.93 -6.14
N LEU A 218 -26.84 -7.51 -7.00
CA LEU A 218 -27.14 -6.77 -8.22
C LEU A 218 -27.44 -7.74 -9.37
N ASP A 219 -28.45 -7.41 -10.18
CA ASP A 219 -28.91 -8.29 -11.27
C ASP A 219 -27.93 -8.34 -12.46
N ARG A 220 -28.14 -9.30 -13.36
CA ARG A 220 -27.27 -9.54 -14.54
C ARG A 220 -27.25 -8.38 -15.56
N ASP A 221 -28.29 -7.55 -15.58
CA ASP A 221 -28.37 -6.37 -16.45
C ASP A 221 -27.48 -5.20 -15.94
N VAL A 222 -26.88 -5.34 -14.77
CA VAL A 222 -25.89 -4.40 -14.23
C VAL A 222 -24.50 -4.67 -14.81
N SER A 223 -23.80 -3.60 -15.17
CA SER A 223 -22.40 -3.60 -15.60
C SER A 223 -21.60 -2.61 -14.75
N GLY A 224 -20.27 -2.74 -14.72
CA GLY A 224 -19.45 -1.81 -13.98
C GLY A 224 -18.03 -1.68 -14.50
N LEU A 225 -17.35 -0.65 -14.03
CA LEU A 225 -15.93 -0.41 -14.16
C LEU A 225 -15.31 -0.42 -12.76
N ALA A 226 -14.08 -0.91 -12.65
CA ALA A 226 -13.30 -0.89 -11.42
C ALA A 226 -11.92 -0.31 -11.72
N MET A 227 -11.41 0.55 -10.84
CA MET A 227 -10.08 1.12 -10.93
C MET A 227 -9.52 1.34 -9.53
N GLY A 228 -8.36 0.76 -9.22
CA GLY A 228 -7.61 0.99 -8.00
C GLY A 228 -6.34 1.79 -8.28
N LEU A 229 -6.11 2.87 -7.54
CA LEU A 229 -4.98 3.78 -7.75
C LEU A 229 -4.15 3.92 -6.47
N GLY A 230 -2.82 3.92 -6.60
CA GLY A 230 -1.88 4.16 -5.51
C GLY A 230 -1.70 5.66 -5.24
N LEU A 231 -2.38 6.19 -4.22
CA LEU A 231 -2.43 7.63 -3.96
C LEU A 231 -1.08 8.21 -3.53
N ASP A 232 -0.32 7.53 -2.67
CA ASP A 232 0.99 8.00 -2.22
C ASP A 232 1.94 8.19 -3.40
N ARG A 233 2.00 7.20 -4.29
CA ARG A 233 2.82 7.24 -5.51
C ARG A 233 2.38 8.37 -6.44
N LEU A 234 1.07 8.51 -6.69
CA LEU A 234 0.54 9.59 -7.52
C LEU A 234 0.87 10.97 -6.94
N LEU A 235 0.72 11.16 -5.62
CA LEU A 235 1.04 12.43 -4.97
C LEU A 235 2.55 12.72 -5.02
N MET A 236 3.39 11.69 -4.83
CA MET A 236 4.83 11.82 -4.95
C MET A 236 5.26 12.23 -6.35
N LEU A 237 4.71 11.60 -7.39
CA LEU A 237 4.97 11.95 -8.78
C LEU A 237 4.50 13.38 -9.09
N ARG A 238 3.26 13.72 -8.71
CA ARG A 238 2.67 15.04 -8.96
C ARG A 238 3.49 16.17 -8.34
N LYS A 239 3.99 15.96 -7.12
CA LYS A 239 4.76 16.97 -6.39
C LYS A 239 6.27 16.82 -6.55
N GLY A 240 6.80 15.76 -7.18
CA GLY A 240 8.24 15.48 -7.22
C GLY A 240 8.85 15.17 -5.84
N ILE A 241 8.13 14.43 -4.99
CA ILE A 241 8.58 14.06 -3.65
C ILE A 241 9.48 12.81 -3.73
N PRO A 242 10.75 12.88 -3.28
CA PRO A 242 11.75 11.84 -3.51
C PRO A 242 11.78 10.72 -2.45
N ASP A 243 10.91 10.80 -1.44
CA ASP A 243 10.85 9.86 -0.32
C ASP A 243 9.45 9.85 0.30
N ILE A 244 8.82 8.68 0.35
CA ILE A 244 7.44 8.49 0.83
C ILE A 244 7.27 8.92 2.29
N ARG A 245 8.32 8.86 3.11
CA ARG A 245 8.28 9.26 4.53
C ARG A 245 7.99 10.76 4.68
N LEU A 246 8.29 11.57 3.66
CA LEU A 246 8.03 13.01 3.66
C LEU A 246 6.53 13.33 3.68
N LEU A 247 5.67 12.44 3.15
CA LEU A 247 4.20 12.59 3.20
C LEU A 247 3.65 12.64 4.64
N ARG A 248 4.42 12.16 5.62
CA ARG A 248 4.03 12.11 7.04
C ARG A 248 4.97 12.90 7.95
N SER A 249 5.85 13.71 7.39
CA SER A 249 6.82 14.46 8.18
C SER A 249 6.14 15.49 9.09
N SER A 250 6.56 15.53 10.35
CA SER A 250 6.19 16.58 11.31
C SER A 250 7.04 17.85 11.20
N ASP A 251 8.12 17.84 10.40
CA ASP A 251 8.93 19.04 10.17
C ASP A 251 8.06 20.15 9.56
N PRO A 252 7.92 21.33 10.19
CA PRO A 252 7.07 22.41 9.69
C PRO A 252 7.40 22.85 8.26
N ARG A 253 8.67 22.76 7.85
CA ARG A 253 9.13 23.13 6.51
C ARG A 253 8.63 22.14 5.43
N ILE A 254 8.36 20.90 5.81
CA ILE A 254 7.83 19.85 4.94
C ILE A 254 6.30 19.79 5.07
N ALA A 255 5.79 19.75 6.30
CA ALA A 255 4.37 19.64 6.60
C ALA A 255 3.54 20.77 5.97
N SER A 256 4.05 22.01 5.98
CA SER A 256 3.38 23.14 5.32
C SER A 256 3.24 22.97 3.80
N GLN A 257 4.15 22.22 3.15
CA GLN A 257 4.09 21.92 1.71
C GLN A 257 3.13 20.77 1.40
N MET A 258 2.60 20.08 2.41
CA MET A 258 1.61 19.01 2.28
C MET A 258 0.17 19.53 2.39
N LEU A 259 -0.08 20.82 2.14
CA LEU A 259 -1.40 21.43 2.22
C LEU A 259 -2.03 21.72 0.84
N ASP A 260 -1.23 21.63 -0.22
CA ASP A 260 -1.63 21.88 -1.61
C ASP A 260 -0.98 20.87 -2.57
N LEU A 261 -1.22 21.01 -3.87
CA LEU A 261 -0.66 20.15 -4.91
C LEU A 261 0.53 20.78 -5.65
N GLU A 262 1.10 21.88 -5.12
CA GLU A 262 2.25 22.55 -5.73
C GLU A 262 3.51 21.67 -5.68
N PRO A 263 4.47 21.85 -6.62
CA PRO A 263 5.72 21.10 -6.59
C PRO A 263 6.45 21.22 -5.24
N TYR A 264 6.95 20.10 -4.75
CA TYR A 264 7.71 20.01 -3.52
C TYR A 264 9.05 20.74 -3.68
N ARG A 265 9.34 21.62 -2.72
CA ARG A 265 10.61 22.33 -2.59
C ARG A 265 11.47 21.58 -1.59
N ALA A 266 12.56 21.01 -2.10
CA ALA A 266 13.50 20.26 -1.30
C ALA A 266 14.00 21.09 -0.11
N VAL A 267 13.90 20.52 1.09
CA VAL A 267 14.57 21.04 2.28
C VAL A 267 15.94 20.35 2.41
N SER A 268 16.94 21.05 2.97
CA SER A 268 18.26 20.46 3.18
C SER A 268 18.15 19.13 3.93
N SER A 269 18.56 18.04 3.28
CA SER A 269 18.53 16.70 3.86
C SER A 269 19.60 16.55 4.93
N TYR A 270 19.27 15.89 6.03
CA TYR A 270 20.26 15.49 7.02
C TYR A 270 21.14 14.34 6.48
N PRO A 271 22.43 14.26 6.88
CA PRO A 271 23.33 13.21 6.41
C PRO A 271 22.80 11.83 6.82
N ALA A 272 22.91 10.86 5.89
CA ALA A 272 22.60 9.47 6.19
C ALA A 272 23.80 8.76 6.83
N ILE A 273 23.51 7.79 7.70
CA ILE A 273 24.48 6.90 8.31
C ILE A 273 24.18 5.47 7.86
N ARG A 274 25.17 4.79 7.27
CA ARG A 274 25.04 3.40 6.83
C ARG A 274 25.54 2.43 7.90
N ARG A 275 24.84 1.31 8.07
CA ARG A 275 25.22 0.20 8.96
C ARG A 275 24.94 -1.12 8.28
N ASP A 276 25.98 -1.94 8.16
CA ASP A 276 25.84 -3.30 7.68
C ASP A 276 25.75 -4.25 8.89
N MET A 277 24.86 -5.25 8.84
CA MET A 277 24.72 -6.27 9.89
C MET A 277 24.40 -7.64 9.29
N SER A 278 24.88 -8.69 9.94
CA SER A 278 24.50 -10.07 9.60
C SER A 278 23.47 -10.58 10.60
N ILE A 279 22.35 -11.09 10.12
CA ILE A 279 21.32 -11.74 10.94
C ILE A 279 21.13 -13.21 10.56
N ALA A 280 20.60 -14.01 11.48
CA ALA A 280 20.14 -15.37 11.23
C ALA A 280 18.62 -15.37 11.28
N VAL A 281 17.97 -15.91 10.25
CA VAL A 281 16.51 -15.95 10.11
C VAL A 281 16.08 -17.28 9.48
N PRO A 282 14.83 -17.73 9.63
CA PRO A 282 14.29 -18.88 8.91
C PRO A 282 14.55 -18.79 7.39
N ALA A 283 14.84 -19.92 6.75
CA ALA A 283 15.24 -19.96 5.34
C ALA A 283 14.20 -19.35 4.38
N ASP A 284 12.91 -19.42 4.74
CA ASP A 284 11.77 -18.90 3.98
C ASP A 284 11.44 -17.42 4.28
N THR A 285 12.20 -16.76 5.17
CA THR A 285 12.00 -15.33 5.49
C THR A 285 12.27 -14.47 4.26
N THR A 286 11.34 -13.55 3.96
CA THR A 286 11.42 -12.64 2.80
C THR A 286 11.78 -11.21 3.23
N PRO A 287 12.27 -10.35 2.32
CA PRO A 287 12.55 -8.94 2.60
C PRO A 287 11.34 -8.16 3.16
N GLU A 288 10.13 -8.47 2.69
CA GLU A 288 8.89 -7.85 3.15
C GLU A 288 8.57 -8.22 4.61
N GLU A 289 8.85 -9.46 5.03
CA GLU A 289 8.69 -9.87 6.43
C GLU A 289 9.72 -9.18 7.33
N LEU A 290 10.94 -8.95 6.86
CA LEU A 290 11.95 -8.16 7.57
C LEU A 290 11.52 -6.70 7.70
N GLY A 291 11.04 -6.09 6.61
CA GLY A 291 10.51 -4.72 6.60
C GLY A 291 9.38 -4.53 7.59
N ASP A 292 8.37 -5.41 7.56
CA ASP A 292 7.23 -5.38 8.48
C ASP A 292 7.67 -5.48 9.95
N ARG A 293 8.60 -6.40 10.27
CA ARG A 293 9.14 -6.52 11.64
C ARG A 293 9.87 -5.27 12.09
N VAL A 294 10.66 -4.62 11.23
CA VAL A 294 11.33 -3.37 11.59
C VAL A 294 10.34 -2.24 11.85
N ARG A 295 9.21 -2.19 11.14
CA ARG A 295 8.16 -1.18 11.39
C ARG A 295 7.56 -1.27 12.80
N LEU A 296 7.58 -2.45 13.42
CA LEU A 296 7.14 -2.64 14.82
C LEU A 296 8.01 -1.91 15.85
N LEU A 297 9.19 -1.40 15.45
CA LEU A 297 10.04 -0.56 16.30
C LEU A 297 9.46 0.86 16.52
N GLY A 298 8.34 1.20 15.90
CA GLY A 298 7.63 2.46 16.12
C GLY A 298 8.46 3.66 15.72
N THR A 299 8.69 4.58 16.66
CA THR A 299 9.44 5.83 16.41
C THR A 299 10.84 5.60 15.86
N LEU A 300 11.53 4.52 16.24
CA LEU A 300 12.86 4.20 15.70
C LEU A 300 12.81 3.81 14.22
N ALA A 301 11.70 3.23 13.75
CA ALA A 301 11.53 2.84 12.35
C ALA A 301 11.43 4.07 11.41
N SER A 302 11.01 5.24 11.92
CA SER A 302 10.94 6.47 11.12
C SER A 302 12.32 6.98 10.68
N TYR A 303 13.37 6.62 11.43
CA TYR A 303 14.76 6.91 11.10
C TYR A 303 15.36 5.97 10.06
N VAL A 304 14.68 4.86 9.74
CA VAL A 304 15.15 3.91 8.73
C VAL A 304 14.67 4.39 7.36
N GLU A 305 15.62 4.75 6.51
CA GLU A 305 15.36 5.12 5.12
C GLU A 305 15.23 3.91 4.21
N GLU A 306 16.11 2.95 4.42
CA GLU A 306 16.24 1.81 3.54
C GLU A 306 16.82 0.62 4.30
N ILE A 307 16.30 -0.56 3.98
CA ILE A 307 16.91 -1.84 4.35
C ILE A 307 17.13 -2.63 3.06
N GLU A 308 18.39 -2.72 2.66
CA GLU A 308 18.83 -3.49 1.51
C GLU A 308 19.28 -4.88 1.97
N VAL A 309 18.74 -5.94 1.35
CA VAL A 309 19.28 -7.30 1.47
C VAL A 309 20.47 -7.40 0.51
N VAL A 310 21.67 -7.28 1.05
CA VAL A 310 22.92 -7.31 0.26
C VAL A 310 23.22 -8.73 -0.22
N SER A 311 23.01 -9.73 0.63
CA SER A 311 23.17 -11.13 0.26
C SER A 311 22.44 -12.08 1.21
N GLU A 312 22.11 -13.26 0.69
CA GLU A 312 21.59 -14.37 1.46
C GLU A 312 22.50 -15.58 1.31
N THR A 313 22.88 -16.21 2.43
CA THR A 313 23.77 -17.38 2.43
C THR A 313 23.16 -18.51 3.25
N PRO A 314 22.87 -19.68 2.65
CA PRO A 314 22.41 -20.84 3.40
C PRO A 314 23.43 -21.28 4.46
N ALA A 315 22.96 -21.82 5.59
CA ALA A 315 23.83 -22.27 6.69
C ALA A 315 24.99 -23.18 6.22
N ARG A 316 24.68 -24.14 5.34
CA ARG A 316 25.66 -25.10 4.77
C ARG A 316 26.80 -24.44 3.98
N SER A 317 26.58 -23.22 3.49
CA SER A 317 27.53 -22.47 2.68
C SER A 317 28.32 -21.44 3.51
N LEU A 318 28.06 -21.35 4.82
CA LEU A 318 28.78 -20.44 5.73
C LEU A 318 29.98 -21.13 6.38
N PRO A 319 31.11 -20.43 6.56
CA PRO A 319 32.22 -20.92 7.37
C PRO A 319 31.78 -21.25 8.81
N PRO A 320 32.35 -22.29 9.47
CA PRO A 320 31.95 -22.67 10.84
C PRO A 320 32.03 -21.53 11.86
N GLN A 321 33.03 -20.64 11.74
CA GLN A 321 33.19 -19.47 12.60
C GLN A 321 32.02 -18.47 12.44
N ALA A 322 31.52 -18.29 11.21
CA ALA A 322 30.38 -17.41 10.94
C ALA A 322 29.08 -18.01 11.48
N GLN A 323 28.90 -19.33 11.35
CA GLN A 323 27.76 -20.04 11.94
C GLN A 323 27.74 -19.90 13.46
N ALA A 324 28.90 -20.08 14.12
CA ALA A 324 29.03 -19.92 15.58
C ALA A 324 28.77 -18.47 16.03
N ARG A 325 29.33 -17.47 15.33
CA ARG A 325 29.15 -16.05 15.67
C ARG A 325 27.69 -15.61 15.61
N LEU A 326 26.95 -16.12 14.64
CA LEU A 326 25.53 -15.83 14.46
C LEU A 326 24.62 -16.76 15.28
N GLY A 327 25.17 -17.81 15.90
CA GLY A 327 24.38 -18.84 16.58
C GLY A 327 23.33 -19.48 15.67
N LEU A 328 23.67 -19.80 14.41
CA LEU A 328 22.70 -20.35 13.45
C LEU A 328 22.08 -21.65 13.97
N LEU A 329 20.74 -21.71 13.91
CA LEU A 329 19.96 -22.92 14.21
C LEU A 329 19.65 -23.69 12.91
N PRO A 330 19.33 -25.00 13.01
CA PRO A 330 18.88 -25.78 11.86
C PRO A 330 17.68 -25.12 11.15
N GLY A 331 17.72 -25.06 9.81
CA GLY A 331 16.67 -24.44 9.00
C GLY A 331 16.79 -22.92 8.81
N GLN A 332 17.85 -22.29 9.34
CA GLN A 332 18.11 -20.86 9.13
C GLN A 332 19.07 -20.57 7.97
N LYS A 333 19.03 -19.32 7.50
CA LYS A 333 20.00 -18.72 6.59
C LYS A 333 20.62 -17.48 7.24
N ASN A 334 21.81 -17.08 6.77
CA ASN A 334 22.33 -15.75 7.05
C ASN A 334 21.79 -14.77 6.00
N VAL A 335 21.37 -13.60 6.46
CA VAL A 335 21.07 -12.44 5.63
C VAL A 335 22.01 -11.31 6.02
N LEU A 336 22.74 -10.76 5.05
CA LEU A 336 23.52 -9.53 5.20
C LEU A 336 22.62 -8.36 4.83
N LEU A 337 22.35 -7.50 5.82
CA LEU A 337 21.54 -6.30 5.65
C LEU A 337 22.43 -5.08 5.61
N ARG A 338 22.12 -4.13 4.73
CA ARG A 338 22.57 -2.76 4.80
C ARG A 338 21.40 -1.87 5.20
N ILE A 339 21.60 -1.11 6.26
CA ILE A 339 20.60 -0.21 6.83
C ILE A 339 21.07 1.22 6.58
N VAL A 340 20.23 2.00 5.90
CA VAL A 340 20.43 3.43 5.73
C VAL A 340 19.58 4.15 6.78
N VAL A 341 20.23 4.82 7.72
CA VAL A 341 19.58 5.56 8.79
C VAL A 341 19.65 7.05 8.48
N ARG A 342 18.51 7.72 8.38
CA ARG A 342 18.38 9.16 8.16
C ARG A 342 17.10 9.67 8.80
N SER A 343 17.20 10.75 9.58
CA SER A 343 16.05 11.52 10.03
C SER A 343 15.76 12.68 9.07
N HIS A 344 14.49 13.03 8.90
CA HIS A 344 14.05 14.20 8.14
C HIS A 344 13.97 15.48 8.99
N GLU A 345 14.24 15.38 10.30
CA GLU A 345 14.03 16.48 11.25
C GLU A 345 15.34 16.97 11.88
N ARG A 346 16.38 16.12 11.95
CA ARG A 346 17.68 16.46 12.54
C ARG A 346 18.80 15.55 12.06
N THR A 347 20.05 15.98 12.26
CA THR A 347 21.21 15.10 12.12
C THR A 347 21.18 14.05 13.23
N LEU A 348 21.34 12.78 12.84
CA LEU A 348 21.54 11.69 13.79
C LEU A 348 23.01 11.54 14.11
N THR A 349 23.31 11.26 15.37
CA THR A 349 24.66 10.94 15.83
C THR A 349 24.99 9.46 15.56
N HIS A 350 26.27 9.10 15.57
CA HIS A 350 26.69 7.70 15.44
C HIS A 350 26.11 6.78 16.53
N PRO A 351 26.07 7.18 17.82
CA PRO A 351 25.40 6.41 18.87
C PRO A 351 23.92 6.16 18.60
N GLU A 352 23.16 7.19 18.20
CA GLU A 352 21.73 7.02 17.87
C GLU A 352 21.52 6.09 16.67
N ALA A 353 22.36 6.17 15.64
CA ALA A 353 22.32 5.23 14.53
C ALA A 353 22.67 3.79 14.98
N ASN A 354 23.56 3.63 15.98
CA ASN A 354 23.86 2.33 16.57
C ASN A 354 22.70 1.79 17.40
N GLU A 355 21.93 2.65 18.08
CA GLU A 355 20.70 2.27 18.78
C GLU A 355 19.64 1.73 17.81
N VAL A 356 19.40 2.44 16.69
CA VAL A 356 18.50 1.97 15.62
C VAL A 356 18.96 0.62 15.08
N ARG A 357 20.25 0.50 14.74
CA ARG A 357 20.84 -0.77 14.28
C ARG A 357 20.64 -1.88 15.32
N ASN A 358 20.90 -1.64 16.59
CA ASN A 358 20.75 -2.64 17.66
C ASN A 358 19.30 -3.02 17.90
N ALA A 359 18.35 -2.09 17.75
CA ALA A 359 16.93 -2.37 17.82
C ALA A 359 16.49 -3.26 16.65
N ILE A 360 16.94 -2.96 15.43
CA ILE A 360 16.70 -3.79 14.24
C ILE A 360 17.29 -5.19 14.43
N TYR A 361 18.52 -5.29 14.91
CA TYR A 361 19.14 -6.59 15.18
C TYR A 361 18.32 -7.40 16.19
N ARG A 362 17.88 -6.79 17.30
CA ARG A 362 17.06 -7.48 18.32
C ARG A 362 15.74 -8.00 17.78
N ILE A 363 15.08 -7.26 16.89
CA ILE A 363 13.77 -7.67 16.38
C ILE A 363 13.86 -8.65 15.20
N LEU A 364 14.99 -8.68 14.48
CA LEU A 364 15.18 -9.53 13.30
C LEU A 364 16.00 -10.80 13.56
N HIS A 365 17.05 -10.73 14.38
CA HIS A 365 17.95 -11.86 14.59
C HIS A 365 17.28 -12.97 15.42
N GLU A 366 17.27 -14.19 14.88
CA GLU A 366 16.68 -15.39 15.50
C GLU A 366 17.73 -16.48 15.79
N GLY A 367 19.02 -16.14 15.72
CA GLY A 367 20.09 -17.02 16.14
C GLY A 367 20.27 -17.04 17.67
N ALA A 368 21.02 -18.01 18.16
CA ALA A 368 21.24 -18.23 19.59
C ALA A 368 22.25 -17.26 20.23
N VAL A 369 22.95 -16.43 19.44
CA VAL A 369 24.01 -15.52 19.90
C VAL A 369 23.65 -14.10 19.56
N ASN A 370 23.60 -13.21 20.55
CA ASN A 370 23.34 -11.80 20.35
C ASN A 370 24.63 -10.98 20.27
N VAL A 371 24.81 -10.24 19.18
CA VAL A 371 25.93 -9.30 19.00
C VAL A 371 25.39 -7.88 18.83
N PHE A 372 25.65 -7.02 19.83
CA PHE A 372 25.33 -5.60 19.78
C PHE A 372 26.60 -4.81 19.53
N ALA A 373 26.54 -3.78 18.68
CA ALA A 373 27.68 -2.87 18.59
C ALA A 373 27.52 -1.69 19.56
N SER A 374 28.67 -1.28 20.10
CA SER A 374 28.84 -0.17 21.04
C SER A 374 28.58 1.19 20.40
#